data_AF-A0A1A8M1L2-F1
#
_entry.id   AF-A0A1A8M1L2-F1
#
_cell.length_a   1.000
_cell.length_b   1.000
_cell.length_c   1.000
_cell.angle_alpha   90.00
_cell.angle_beta   90.00
_cell.angle_gamma   90.00
#
_symmetry.space_group_name_H-M   'P 1'
#
loop_
_entity.id
_entity.type
_entity.pdbx_description
1 polymer ?
#
loop_
_entity_poly.entity_id
_entity_poly.type
_entity_poly.pdbx_seq_one_letter_code
_entity_poly.pdbx_strand_id
1 'polypeptide(L)' 'NNYTALQNAKYEGWYVAFTRKGRPMKASRTRENQREVHFIKRLHTGPPPFPNMDQSRHFEFIRFRGTRRAKRNRKSRTSS' A
#
# COMPACT_ATOMS: atom_id res chain seq x y z
N ASN A 1 -15.32 11.10 13.26
CA ASN A 1 -15.80 11.54 11.93
C ASN A 1 -16.48 10.42 11.13
N ASN A 2 -16.78 9.25 11.73
CA ASN A 2 -17.47 8.11 11.08
C ASN A 2 -16.77 7.54 9.82
N TYR A 3 -15.49 7.83 9.61
CA TYR A 3 -14.66 7.21 8.56
C TYR A 3 -13.82 6.06 9.12
N THR A 4 -13.37 5.16 8.24
CA THR A 4 -12.45 4.07 8.61
C THR A 4 -11.01 4.46 8.28
N ALA A 5 -10.08 4.23 9.19
CA ALA A 5 -8.63 4.35 8.95
C ALA A 5 -7.97 2.97 9.07
N LEU A 6 -6.91 2.74 8.28
CA LEU A 6 -6.14 1.50 8.29
C LEU A 6 -4.72 1.80 8.78
N GLN A 7 -4.43 1.42 10.02
CA GLN A 7 -3.14 1.65 10.66
C GLN A 7 -2.21 0.45 10.45
N ASN A 8 -0.92 0.73 10.24
CA ASN A 8 0.09 -0.30 10.18
C ASN A 8 0.27 -0.97 11.56
N ALA A 9 0.27 -2.31 11.60
CA ALA A 9 0.37 -3.06 12.86
C ALA A 9 1.77 -2.98 13.52
N LYS A 10 2.83 -2.69 12.76
CA LYS A 10 4.20 -2.58 13.27
C LYS A 10 4.58 -1.14 13.62
N TYR A 11 4.02 -0.17 12.91
CA TYR A 11 4.37 1.25 13.04
C TYR A 11 3.15 2.06 13.47
N GLU A 12 3.11 2.42 14.74
CA GLU A 12 2.03 3.25 15.28
C GLU A 12 2.02 4.64 14.61
N GLY A 13 0.83 5.20 14.37
CA GLY A 13 0.65 6.49 13.71
C GLY A 13 0.89 6.48 12.19
N TRP A 14 1.25 5.33 11.59
CA TRP A 14 1.39 5.18 10.15
C TRP A 14 0.12 4.60 9.54
N TYR A 15 -0.49 5.35 8.63
CA TYR A 15 -1.75 4.98 8.00
C TYR A 15 -1.57 4.69 6.51
N VAL A 16 -2.42 3.81 5.97
CA VAL A 16 -2.61 3.71 4.52
C VAL A 16 -3.22 5.03 4.05
N ALA A 17 -2.65 5.62 3.00
CA ALA A 17 -3.15 6.89 2.48
C ALA A 17 -2.94 7.05 0.98
N PHE A 18 -3.89 7.74 0.34
CA PHE A 18 -3.81 8.13 -1.05
C PHE A 18 -4.04 9.63 -1.21
N THR A 19 -3.21 10.25 -2.04
CA THR A 19 -3.44 11.64 -2.46
C THR A 19 -4.79 11.76 -3.17
N ARG A 20 -5.28 13.00 -3.31
CA ARG A 20 -6.50 13.30 -4.09
C ARG A 20 -6.48 12.77 -5.54
N LYS A 21 -5.29 12.57 -6.14
CA LYS A 21 -5.11 11.97 -7.47
C LYS A 21 -5.02 10.44 -7.45
N GLY A 22 -5.31 9.79 -6.32
CA GLY A 22 -5.21 8.33 -6.15
C GLY A 22 -3.78 7.80 -6.02
N ARG A 23 -2.77 8.66 -5.92
CA ARG A 23 -1.37 8.21 -5.77
C ARG A 23 -1.07 7.79 -4.32
N PRO A 24 -0.31 6.69 -4.11
CA PRO A 24 0.13 6.29 -2.77
C PRO A 24 0.92 7.40 -2.07
N MET A 25 0.71 7.55 -0.76
CA MET A 25 1.47 8.47 0.09
C MET A 25 2.48 7.72 0.96
N LYS A 26 3.56 8.42 1.34
CA LYS A 26 4.51 7.90 2.33
C LYS A 26 3.83 7.88 3.70
N ALA A 27 3.80 6.72 4.35
CA ALA A 27 3.13 6.51 5.63
C ALA A 27 3.66 7.44 6.75
N SER A 28 4.96 7.75 6.74
CA SER A 28 5.56 8.70 7.70
C SER A 28 5.04 10.14 7.61
N ARG A 29 4.25 10.48 6.57
CA ARG A 29 3.63 11.80 6.40
C ARG A 29 2.13 11.81 6.73
N THR A 30 1.59 10.67 7.16
CA THR A 30 0.16 10.52 7.42
C THR A 30 -0.19 10.96 8.84
N ARG A 31 -1.41 11.46 9.01
CA ARG A 31 -2.02 11.77 10.31
C ARG A 31 -3.48 11.37 10.26
N GLU A 32 -4.03 10.92 11.39
CA GLU A 32 -5.40 10.39 11.46
C GLU A 32 -6.48 11.39 11.01
N ASN A 33 -6.25 12.70 11.21
CA ASN A 33 -7.20 13.74 10.85
C ASN A 33 -7.17 14.17 9.36
N GLN A 34 -6.27 13.60 8.55
CA GLN A 34 -6.17 13.89 7.11
C GLN A 34 -7.24 13.15 6.30
N ARG A 35 -7.77 13.75 5.25
CA ARG A 35 -8.79 13.09 4.40
C ARG A 35 -8.21 11.92 3.61
N GLU A 36 -6.91 11.98 3.33
CA GLU A 36 -6.17 10.98 2.56
C GLU A 36 -6.08 9.61 3.26
N VAL A 37 -6.29 9.57 4.59
CA VAL A 37 -6.31 8.32 5.38
C VAL A 37 -7.73 7.77 5.60
N HIS A 38 -8.76 8.48 5.15
CA HIS A 38 -10.16 8.13 5.42
C HIS A 38 -10.74 7.27 4.30
N PHE A 39 -11.19 6.07 4.66
CA PHE A 39 -11.80 5.09 3.77
C PHE A 39 -13.27 4.84 4.13
N ILE A 40 -14.00 4.32 3.15
CA ILE A 40 -15.34 3.76 3.32
C ILE A 40 -15.26 2.28 2.91
N LYS A 41 -15.67 1.38 3.80
CA LYS A 41 -15.81 -0.05 3.48
C LYS A 41 -17.02 -0.22 2.57
N ARG A 42 -16.81 -0.70 1.34
CA ARG A 42 -17.87 -0.99 0.39
C ARG A 42 -18.10 -2.50 0.36
N LEU A 43 -19.35 -2.94 0.44
CA LEU A 43 -19.71 -4.29 0.04
C LEU A 43 -19.49 -4.39 -1.46
N HIS A 44 -18.82 -5.45 -1.89
CA HIS A 44 -18.79 -5.82 -3.30
C HIS A 44 -20.21 -6.13 -3.80
N THR A 45 -20.57 -5.58 -4.95
CA THR A 45 -21.79 -5.96 -5.68
C THR A 45 -21.33 -6.53 -7.01
N GLY A 46 -21.77 -7.74 -7.34
CA GLY A 46 -21.35 -8.48 -8.54
C GLY A 46 -20.20 -9.47 -8.29
N PRO A 47 -19.80 -10.22 -9.33
CA PRO A 47 -18.69 -11.16 -9.24
C PRO A 47 -17.43 -10.42 -8.74
N PRO A 48 -16.70 -10.99 -7.77
CA PRO A 48 -15.54 -10.34 -7.21
C PRO A 48 -14.50 -10.03 -8.29
N PRO A 49 -13.87 -8.85 -8.25
CA PRO A 49 -12.88 -8.45 -9.26
C PRO A 49 -11.62 -9.33 -9.27
N PHE A 50 -11.48 -10.21 -8.27
CA PHE A 50 -10.44 -11.21 -8.20
C PHE A 50 -11.07 -12.59 -7.94
N PRO A 51 -10.62 -13.66 -8.61
CA PRO A 51 -11.22 -15.01 -8.55
C PRO A 51 -11.04 -15.73 -7.20
N ASN A 52 -10.70 -15.03 -6.12
CA ASN A 52 -10.31 -15.59 -4.83
C ASN A 52 -11.40 -15.41 -3.78
N MET A 53 -12.59 -15.98 -3.98
CA MET A 53 -13.66 -15.89 -2.97
C MET A 53 -14.02 -17.17 -2.22
N ASP A 54 -13.65 -18.35 -2.70
CA ASP A 54 -14.02 -19.61 -2.01
C ASP A 54 -12.87 -20.32 -1.30
N GLN A 55 -11.66 -19.79 -1.34
CA GLN A 55 -10.55 -20.40 -0.62
C GLN A 55 -9.74 -19.32 0.06
N SER A 56 -9.75 -19.32 1.39
CA SER A 56 -8.58 -18.94 2.16
C SER A 56 -7.43 -19.87 1.75
N ARG A 57 -6.88 -19.69 0.55
CA ARG A 57 -5.73 -20.45 0.09
C ARG A 57 -4.61 -20.18 1.08
N HIS A 58 -4.02 -21.25 1.58
CA HIS A 58 -2.77 -21.15 2.31
C HIS A 58 -1.80 -20.35 1.44
N PHE A 59 -1.27 -19.27 2.00
CA PHE A 59 -0.33 -18.45 1.26
C PHE A 59 0.97 -19.23 1.15
N GLU A 60 1.38 -19.53 -0.08
CA GLU A 60 2.66 -20.15 -0.31
C GLU A 60 3.76 -19.11 -0.13
N PHE A 61 4.59 -19.32 0.89
CA PHE A 61 5.84 -18.57 1.02
C PHE A 61 6.82 -19.02 -0.05
N ILE A 62 6.84 -18.32 -1.18
CA ILE A 62 7.90 -18.51 -2.19
C ILE A 62 9.19 -17.98 -1.59
N ARG A 63 10.10 -18.89 -1.21
CA ARG A 63 11.48 -18.56 -0.82
C ARG A 63 12.26 -18.13 -2.06
N PHE A 64 12.13 -16.86 -2.45
CA PHE A 64 13.03 -16.30 -3.44
C PHE A 64 14.47 -16.41 -2.93
N ARG A 65 15.36 -17.06 -3.70
CA ARG A 65 16.80 -16.87 -3.52
C ARG A 65 17.04 -15.38 -3.65
N GLY A 66 17.65 -14.75 -2.65
CA GLY A 66 17.83 -13.30 -2.59
C GLY A 66 18.42 -12.78 -3.90
N THR A 67 17.58 -12.23 -4.77
CA THR A 67 18.05 -11.65 -6.02
C THR A 67 18.73 -10.34 -5.64
N ARG A 68 20.00 -10.17 -6.05
CA ARG A 68 20.69 -8.91 -5.84
C ARG A 68 19.89 -7.83 -6.55
N ARG A 69 19.42 -6.82 -5.82
CA ARG A 69 18.77 -5.64 -6.39
C ARG A 69 19.63 -5.14 -7.56
N ALA A 70 19.04 -5.03 -8.74
CA ALA A 70 19.74 -4.51 -9.91
C ALA A 70 20.40 -3.16 -9.56
N LYS A 71 21.71 -3.06 -9.77
CA LYS A 71 22.46 -1.83 -9.52
C LYS A 71 21.93 -0.77 -10.49
N ARG A 72 21.34 0.30 -9.94
CA ARG A 72 20.88 1.43 -10.75
C ARG A 72 22.12 2.12 -11.35
N ASN A 73 22.26 2.10 -12.68
CA ASN A 73 23.25 2.90 -13.39
C ASN A 73 22.89 4.38 -13.23
N ARG A 74 23.46 5.02 -12.20
CA ARG A 74 23.40 6.48 -12.06
C ARG A 74 24.53 7.02 -12.93
N LYS A 75 24.20 7.50 -14.14
CA LYS A 75 25.13 8.33 -14.90
C LYS A 75 25.46 9.54 -14.02
N SER A 76 26.75 9.75 -13.73
CA SER A 76 27.23 11.00 -13.16
C SER A 76 26.80 12.12 -14.10
N ARG A 77 26.09 13.11 -13.58
CA ARG A 77 25.93 14.38 -14.30
C ARG A 77 27.31 15.01 -14.28
N THR A 78 27.98 15.03 -15.43
CA THR A 78 29.10 15.95 -15.67
C THR A 78 28.54 17.36 -15.52
N SER A 79 28.98 18.07 -14.48
CA SER A 79 28.82 19.50 -14.38
C SER A 79 29.78 20.14 -15.38
N SER A 80 29.23 20.88 -16.34
CA SER A 80 29.96 21.89 -17.12
C SER A 80 30.19 23.14 -16.29
#